data_AF-A0A8T7ESM0-F1
#
_entry.id   AF-A0A8T7ESM0-F1
#
_cell.length_a   1.000
_cell.length_b   1.000
_cell.length_c   1.000
_cell.angle_alpha   90.00
_cell.angle_beta   90.00
_cell.angle_gamma   90.00
#
_symmetry.space_group_name_H-M   'P 1'
#
loop_
_entity.id
_entity.type
_entity.pdbx_description
1 polymer ?
#
loop_
_entity_poly.entity_id
_entity_poly.type
_entity_poly.pdbx_seq_one_letter_code
_entity_poly.pdbx_strand_id
1 'polypeptide(L)' 'MLGVLYLGVISTAVAMWMWNRAFALVDASVASLFFFAQPVVGAALSVILLGQPLTAPLIAGSVLIAAGVLLALRG' A
#
# COMPACT_ATOMS: atom_id res chain seq x y z
N MET A 1 -15.58 -12.03 -16.69
CA MET A 1 -15.29 -13.20 -15.81
C MET A 1 -13.90 -13.10 -15.18
N LEU A 2 -12.81 -13.00 -15.95
CA LEU A 2 -11.44 -12.87 -15.40
C LEU A 2 -11.26 -11.71 -14.43
N GLY A 3 -11.83 -10.52 -14.72
CA GLY A 3 -11.76 -9.38 -13.79
C GLY A 3 -12.48 -9.63 -12.45
N VAL A 4 -13.59 -10.37 -12.47
CA VAL A 4 -14.32 -10.74 -11.24
C VAL A 4 -13.51 -11.72 -10.41
N LEU A 5 -12.87 -12.69 -11.06
CA LEU A 5 -11.96 -13.63 -10.39
C LEU A 5 -10.74 -12.91 -9.80
N TYR A 6 -10.15 -11.97 -10.54
CA TYR A 6 -9.04 -11.14 -10.05
C TYR A 6 -9.45 -10.34 -8.81
N LEU A 7 -10.59 -9.65 -8.88
CA LEU A 7 -11.09 -8.85 -7.75
C LEU A 7 -11.42 -9.73 -6.54
N GLY A 8 -12.19 -10.80 -6.72
CA GLY A 8 -12.63 -11.65 -5.61
C GLY A 8 -11.49 -12.45 -4.97
N VAL A 9 -10.62 -13.07 -5.78
CA VAL A 9 -9.58 -13.95 -5.27
C VAL A 9 -8.35 -13.16 -4.85
N ILE A 10 -7.78 -12.36 -5.75
CA ILE A 10 -6.50 -11.68 -5.49
C ILE A 10 -6.73 -10.41 -4.67
N SER A 11 -7.58 -9.51 -5.16
CA SER A 11 -7.76 -8.19 -4.52
C SER A 11 -8.52 -8.26 -3.19
N THR A 12 -9.32 -9.30 -2.96
CA THR A 12 -10.10 -9.45 -1.73
C THR A 12 -9.61 -10.60 -0.87
N ALA A 13 -9.73 -11.86 -1.30
CA ALA A 13 -9.45 -13.00 -0.42
C ALA A 13 -7.97 -13.07 0.00
N VAL A 14 -7.04 -12.99 -0.96
CA VAL A 14 -5.59 -13.03 -0.68
C VAL A 14 -5.16 -11.78 0.07
N ALA A 15 -5.59 -10.59 -0.37
CA ALA A 15 -5.24 -9.34 0.31
C ALA A 15 -5.71 -9.33 1.78
N MET A 16 -6.95 -9.73 2.05
CA MET A 16 -7.49 -9.79 3.41
C MET A 16 -6.81 -10.88 4.25
N TRP A 17 -6.46 -12.01 3.66
CA TRP A 17 -5.70 -13.03 4.36
C TRP A 17 -4.31 -12.52 4.76
N MET A 18 -3.59 -11.86 3.83
CA MET A 18 -2.29 -11.24 4.12
C MET A 18 -2.42 -10.15 5.18
N TRP A 19 -3.49 -9.36 5.15
CA TRP A 19 -3.79 -8.33 6.13
C TRP A 19 -3.96 -8.89 7.55
N ASN A 20 -4.81 -9.90 7.71
CA ASN A 20 -5.00 -10.59 8.99
C ASN A 20 -3.71 -11.29 9.44
N ARG A 21 -2.94 -11.84 8.50
CA ARG A 21 -1.65 -12.46 8.80
C ARG A 21 -0.62 -11.43 9.28
N ALA A 22 -0.63 -10.21 8.76
CA ALA A 22 0.24 -9.14 9.22
C ALA A 22 -0.05 -8.82 10.70
N PHE A 23 -1.31 -8.65 11.09
CA PHE A 23 -1.69 -8.45 12.49
C PHE A 23 -1.32 -9.62 13.42
N ALA A 24 -1.19 -10.83 12.89
CA ALA A 24 -0.73 -11.98 13.67
C ALA A 24 0.81 -12.03 13.83
N LEU A 25 1.55 -11.23 13.08
CA LEU A 25 3.02 -11.23 13.04
C LEU A 25 3.65 -9.93 13.56
N VAL A 26 2.92 -8.81 13.49
CA VAL A 26 3.37 -7.50 13.95
C VAL A 26 2.26 -6.80 14.73
N ASP A 27 2.64 -5.80 15.53
CA ASP A 27 1.69 -4.98 16.28
C ASP A 27 0.67 -4.29 15.37
N ALA A 28 -0.53 -4.07 15.91
CA ALA A 28 -1.62 -3.48 15.15
C ALA A 28 -1.32 -2.06 14.66
N SER A 29 -0.56 -1.27 15.43
CA SER A 29 -0.10 0.04 14.98
C SER A 29 0.76 -0.10 13.71
N VAL A 30 1.76 -0.99 13.74
CA VAL A 30 2.67 -1.25 12.63
C VAL A 30 1.94 -1.75 11.40
N ALA A 31 1.07 -2.75 11.53
CA ALA A 31 0.28 -3.25 10.41
C ALA A 31 -0.62 -2.16 9.82
N SER A 32 -1.31 -1.38 10.65
CA SER A 32 -2.19 -0.29 10.19
C SER A 32 -1.46 0.78 9.35
N LEU A 33 -0.18 1.05 9.64
CA LEU A 33 0.61 2.04 8.91
C LEU A 33 0.84 1.67 7.43
N PHE A 34 0.81 0.37 7.09
CA PHE A 34 0.95 -0.07 5.71
C PHE A 34 -0.22 0.36 4.80
N PHE A 35 -1.37 0.78 5.36
CA PHE A 35 -2.42 1.44 4.57
C PHE A 35 -1.89 2.68 3.84
N PHE A 36 -0.98 3.43 4.46
CA PHE A 36 -0.39 4.59 3.83
C PHE A 36 0.57 4.22 2.70
N ALA A 37 1.01 2.97 2.57
CA ALA A 37 1.83 2.54 1.44
C ALA A 37 1.03 2.45 0.12
N GLN A 38 -0.30 2.31 0.17
CA GLN A 38 -1.13 2.20 -1.04
C GLN A 38 -0.92 3.35 -2.05
N PRO A 39 -0.93 4.65 -1.64
CA PRO A 39 -0.59 5.75 -2.52
C PRO A 39 0.77 5.61 -3.21
N VAL A 40 1.81 5.15 -2.48
CA VAL A 40 3.17 5.00 -3.02
C VAL A 40 3.23 3.88 -4.04
N VAL A 41 2.64 2.73 -3.73
CA VAL A 41 2.54 1.59 -4.65
C VAL A 41 1.71 1.95 -5.87
N GLY A 42 0.57 2.63 -5.67
CA GLY A 42 -0.30 3.12 -6.74
C GLY A 42 0.42 4.11 -7.66
N ALA A 43 1.18 5.04 -7.08
CA ALA A 43 2.04 5.97 -7.82
C ALA A 43 3.10 5.24 -8.66
N ALA A 44 3.81 4.28 -8.05
CA ALA A 44 4.82 3.49 -8.74
C ALA A 44 4.22 2.68 -9.90
N LEU A 45 3.10 2.00 -9.68
CA LEU A 45 2.39 1.24 -10.70
C LEU A 45 1.82 2.15 -11.79
N SER A 46 1.37 3.35 -11.45
CA SER A 46 0.92 4.38 -12.39
C SER A 46 2.05 4.81 -13.33
N VAL A 47 3.25 5.04 -12.82
CA VAL A 47 4.40 5.38 -13.67
C VAL A 47 4.83 4.18 -14.52
N ILE A 48 4.90 2.98 -13.94
CA ILE A 48 5.42 1.78 -14.61
C ILE A 48 4.46 1.24 -15.68
N LEU A 49 3.17 1.14 -15.35
CA LEU A 49 2.17 0.48 -16.20
C LEU A 49 1.42 1.47 -17.11
N LEU A 50 1.18 2.70 -16.63
CA LEU A 50 0.40 3.71 -17.35
C LEU A 50 1.29 4.79 -17.97
N GLY A 51 2.60 4.82 -17.68
CA GLY A 51 3.53 5.82 -18.19
C GLY A 51 3.24 7.24 -17.69
N GLN A 52 2.49 7.38 -16.59
CA GLN A 52 2.11 8.68 -16.07
C GLN A 52 3.34 9.39 -15.47
N PRO A 53 3.55 10.68 -15.77
CA PRO A 53 4.71 11.41 -15.27
C PRO A 53 4.65 11.55 -13.75
N LEU A 54 5.80 11.36 -13.10
CA LEU A 54 5.95 11.53 -11.67
C LEU A 54 5.86 13.02 -11.33
N THR A 55 4.75 13.44 -10.73
CA THR A 55 4.52 14.86 -10.42
C THR A 55 5.10 15.23 -9.05
N ALA A 56 5.53 16.48 -8.88
CA ALA A 56 6.08 16.97 -7.61
C ALA A 56 5.16 16.74 -6.39
N PRO A 57 3.81 16.91 -6.49
CA PRO A 57 2.90 16.58 -5.40
C PRO A 57 2.90 15.09 -5.02
N LEU A 58 3.01 14.20 -6.01
CA LEU A 58 3.04 12.75 -5.80
C LEU A 58 4.29 12.32 -5.05
N ILE A 59 5.44 12.89 -5.42
CA ILE A 59 6.72 12.67 -4.74
C ILE A 59 6.65 13.18 -3.31
N ALA A 60 6.16 14.42 -3.11
CA ALA A 60 6.03 15.01 -1.78
C ALA A 60 5.11 14.19 -0.87
N GLY A 61 3.96 13.76 -1.36
CA GLY A 61 3.03 12.89 -0.63
C GLY A 61 3.65 11.53 -0.28
N SER A 62 4.39 10.92 -1.22
CA SER A 62 5.06 9.63 -0.99
C SER A 62 6.16 9.73 0.09
N VAL A 63 6.93 10.82 0.09
CA VAL A 63 7.94 11.09 1.12
C VAL A 63 7.28 11.32 2.48
N LEU A 64 6.20 12.08 2.53
CA LEU A 64 5.46 12.36 3.77
C LEU A 64 4.92 11.07 4.41
N ILE A 65 4.34 10.20 3.59
CA ILE A 65 3.88 8.86 3.99
C ILE A 65 5.03 8.03 4.55
N ALA A 66 6.14 7.92 3.82
CA ALA A 66 7.29 7.13 4.26
C ALA A 66 7.86 7.64 5.58
N ALA A 67 7.94 8.96 5.75
CA ALA A 67 8.36 9.59 7.00
C ALA A 67 7.39 9.27 8.15
N GLY A 68 6.08 9.36 7.92
CA GLY A 68 5.05 9.02 8.90
C GLY A 68 5.14 7.57 9.37
N VAL A 69 5.33 6.62 8.45
CA VAL A 69 5.54 5.20 8.77
C VAL A 69 6.81 5.02 9.60
N LEU A 70 7.93 5.61 9.18
CA LEU A 70 9.21 5.50 9.89
C LEU A 70 9.18 6.10 11.30
N LEU A 71 8.46 7.21 11.50
CA LEU A 71 8.29 7.81 12.82
C LEU A 71 7.44 6.93 13.73
N ALA A 72 6.34 6.39 13.20
CA ALA A 72 5.45 5.53 13.97
C ALA A 72 6.04 4.12 14.25
N LEU A 73 7.03 3.68 13.48
CA LEU A 73 7.83 2.48 13.77
C LEU A 73 8.89 2.69 14.86
N ARG A 74 9.19 3.94 15.24
CA ARG A 74 10.23 4.29 16.24
C ARG A 74 9.68 4.53 17.64
N GLY A 75 8.36 4.60 17.81
CA GLY A 75 7.68 4.74 19.10
C GLY A 75 6.96 3.46 19.48
#